data_AF-A0A8H7Q720-F1
#
_entry.id   AF-A0A8H7Q720-F1
#
_cell.length_a   1.000
_cell.length_b   1.000
_cell.length_c   1.000
_cell.angle_alpha   90.00
_cell.angle_beta   90.00
_cell.angle_gamma   90.00
#
_symmetry.space_group_name_H-M   'P 1'
#
loop_
_entity.id
_entity.type
_entity.pdbx_description
1 polymer ?
#
loop_
_entity_poly.entity_id
_entity_poly.type
_entity_poly.pdbx_seq_one_letter_code
_entity_poly.pdbx_strand_id
1 'polypeptide(L)'
;MYERNKDRLSYAHGNIQFDLTQVKSPVNNVISRRLMNATLLYAYNNPSVIQDTSGQQDVTHELELEFIDTRILAAEKRKQAQGEPSEFASMVEVFLDNARILSKRGGRA
;
A
#
# COMPACT_ATOMS: atom_id res chain seq x y z
N MET A 1 -3.55 -13.62 19.55
CA MET A 1 -3.20 -13.82 18.13
C MET A 1 -3.57 -12.52 17.42
N TYR A 2 -2.63 -11.83 16.78
CA TYR A 2 -2.85 -10.52 16.15
C TYR A 2 -3.23 -10.77 14.68
N GLU A 3 -4.52 -10.87 14.39
CA GLU A 3 -4.99 -11.19 13.04
C GLU A 3 -5.25 -9.88 12.27
N ARG A 4 -4.40 -9.59 11.28
CA ARG A 4 -4.65 -8.48 10.33
C ARG A 4 -5.69 -8.95 9.33
N ASN A 5 -6.88 -8.37 9.38
CA ASN A 5 -7.91 -8.62 8.39
C ASN A 5 -7.57 -7.81 7.13
N LYS A 6 -7.23 -8.52 6.04
CA LYS A 6 -6.89 -7.93 4.74
C LYS A 6 -7.95 -8.34 3.72
N ASP A 7 -8.53 -7.36 3.04
CA ASP A 7 -9.42 -7.57 1.90
C ASP A 7 -8.71 -7.07 0.63
N ARG A 8 -8.69 -7.89 -0.43
CA ARG A 8 -7.91 -7.63 -1.64
C ARG A 8 -8.76 -7.82 -2.89
N LEU A 9 -8.77 -6.80 -3.73
CA LEU A 9 -9.23 -6.88 -5.11
C LEU A 9 -8.02 -6.82 -6.04
N SER A 10 -7.78 -7.92 -6.76
CA SER A 10 -6.69 -8.04 -7.74
C SER A 10 -7.22 -7.93 -9.17
N TYR A 11 -6.50 -7.18 -10.01
CA TYR A 11 -6.74 -7.06 -11.44
C TYR A 11 -5.43 -7.28 -12.19
N ALA A 12 -5.47 -8.08 -13.26
CA ALA A 12 -4.31 -8.32 -14.11
C ALA A 12 -4.60 -7.84 -15.54
N HIS A 13 -3.65 -7.11 -16.13
CA HIS A 13 -3.72 -6.69 -17.52
C HIS A 13 -2.33 -6.74 -18.16
N GLY A 14 -2.19 -7.56 -19.21
CA GLY A 14 -0.87 -7.86 -19.78
C GLY A 14 0.04 -8.49 -18.73
N ASN A 15 1.28 -8.00 -18.61
CA ASN A 15 2.27 -8.47 -17.64
C ASN A 15 2.28 -7.65 -16.34
N ILE A 16 1.20 -6.93 -16.03
CA ILE A 16 1.09 -6.08 -14.84
C ILE A 16 -0.11 -6.53 -13.99
N GLN A 17 0.11 -6.65 -12.69
CA GLN A 17 -0.93 -6.86 -11.68
C GLN A 17 -1.13 -5.60 -10.85
N PHE A 18 -2.38 -5.36 -10.50
CA PHE A 18 -2.86 -4.25 -9.72
C PHE A 18 -3.61 -4.81 -8.51
N ASP A 19 -3.16 -4.49 -7.31
CA ASP A 19 -3.79 -4.95 -6.07
C ASP A 19 -4.30 -3.75 -5.28
N LEU A 20 -5.63 -3.67 -5.10
CA LEU A 20 -6.25 -2.74 -4.16
C LEU A 20 -6.55 -3.50 -2.87
N THR A 21 -5.81 -3.19 -1.81
CA THR A 21 -5.89 -3.90 -0.53
C THR A 21 -6.38 -2.96 0.57
N GLN A 22 -7.43 -3.36 1.29
CA GLN A 22 -7.82 -2.75 2.55
C GLN A 22 -7.19 -3.54 3.69
N VAL A 23 -6.43 -2.86 4.54
CA VAL A 23 -5.78 -3.45 5.72
C VAL A 23 -6.43 -2.88 6.97
N LYS A 24 -7.02 -3.75 7.79
CA LYS A 24 -7.55 -3.38 9.11
C LYS A 24 -6.53 -3.72 10.17
N SER A 25 -6.04 -2.70 10.85
CA SER A 25 -5.16 -2.82 12.01
C SER A 25 -5.97 -2.53 13.27
N PRO A 26 -5.76 -3.27 14.37
CA PRO A 26 -6.28 -2.84 15.67
C PRO A 26 -5.76 -1.44 15.95
N VAL A 27 -6.63 -0.51 16.37
CA VAL A 27 -6.18 0.77 16.91
C VAL A 27 -5.40 0.44 18.18
N ASN A 28 -4.09 0.31 18.04
CA ASN A 28 -3.22 0.31 19.20
C ASN A 28 -3.29 1.72 19.74
N ASN A 29 -3.95 1.86 20.89
CA ASN A 29 -3.99 3.08 21.70
C ASN A 29 -2.59 3.39 22.29
N VAL A 30 -1.52 3.20 21.50
CA VAL A 30 -0.22 3.84 21.70
C VAL A 30 -0.30 5.14 20.94
N ILE A 31 -0.99 6.09 21.57
CA ILE A 31 -1.04 7.49 21.21
C ILE A 31 0.26 7.90 20.53
N SER A 32 0.17 8.31 19.26
CA SER A 32 1.30 8.88 18.53
C SER A 32 1.92 9.99 19.39
N ARG A 33 3.11 9.74 19.95
CA ARG A 33 3.82 10.65 20.90
C ARG A 33 3.94 12.09 20.40
N ARG A 34 3.80 12.31 19.09
CA ARG A 34 3.94 13.62 18.47
C ARG A 34 2.77 14.58 18.71
N LEU A 35 1.61 14.14 19.21
CA LEU A 35 0.42 14.99 19.36
C LEU A 35 -0.42 14.64 20.62
N MET A 36 0.19 14.61 21.81
CA MET A 36 -0.59 14.48 23.06
C MET A 36 -1.08 15.85 23.54
N ASN A 37 -2.39 16.01 23.71
CA ASN A 37 -2.97 17.10 24.50
C ASN A 37 -3.13 16.67 25.98
N ALA A 38 -3.24 17.65 26.88
CA ALA A 38 -3.21 17.45 28.34
C ALA A 38 -4.26 16.44 28.87
N THR A 39 -5.40 16.32 28.18
CA THR A 39 -6.47 15.37 28.52
C THR A 39 -6.02 13.91 28.42
N LEU A 40 -5.20 13.56 27.42
CA LEU A 40 -4.69 12.20 27.24
C LEU A 40 -3.58 11.83 28.23
N LEU A 41 -2.79 12.81 28.70
CA LEU A 41 -1.77 12.59 29.74
C LEU A 41 -2.42 12.24 31.09
N TYR A 42 -3.58 12.82 31.39
CA TYR A 42 -4.34 12.53 32.62
C TYR A 42 -4.92 11.11 32.61
N ALA A 43 -5.37 10.64 31.45
CA ALA A 43 -5.90 9.28 31.26
C ALA A 43 -4.80 8.20 31.32
N TYR A 44 -3.59 8.48 30.82
CA TYR A 44 -2.46 7.55 30.90
C TYR A 44 -2.07 7.21 32.36
N ASN A 45 -2.17 8.19 33.25
CA ASN A 45 -1.87 8.02 34.67
C ASN A 45 -3.06 7.49 35.49
N ASN A 46 -4.23 7.28 34.86
CA ASN A 46 -5.44 6.76 35.50
C ASN A 46 -6.06 5.66 34.62
N PRO A 47 -5.58 4.40 34.72
CA PRO A 47 -6.00 3.31 33.85
C PRO A 47 -7.49 2.94 33.96
N SER A 48 -8.20 3.44 34.97
CA SER A 48 -9.65 3.29 35.15
C SER A 48 -10.51 4.19 34.24
N VAL A 49 -9.91 5.11 33.48
CA VAL A 49 -10.61 6.05 32.57
C VAL A 49 -10.55 5.59 31.10
N ILE A 50 -9.90 4.45 30.80
CA ILE A 50 -9.84 3.93 29.43
C ILE A 50 -11.21 3.35 29.08
N GLN A 51 -12.04 4.17 28.43
CA GLN A 51 -13.26 3.70 27.77
C GLN A 51 -12.90 2.68 26.70
N ASP A 52 -13.73 1.64 26.63
CA ASP A 52 -13.68 0.54 25.68
C ASP A 52 -13.62 1.05 24.22
N THR A 53 -12.42 1.11 23.64
CA THR A 53 -12.20 1.38 22.21
C THR A 53 -12.16 0.09 21.38
N SER A 54 -12.70 -1.03 21.88
CA SER A 54 -12.63 -2.35 21.22
C SER A 54 -13.24 -2.43 19.82
N GLY A 55 -13.97 -1.39 19.37
CA GLY A 55 -14.58 -1.33 18.05
C GLY A 55 -13.85 -0.50 17.00
N GLN A 56 -12.83 0.29 17.35
CA GLN A 56 -12.18 1.20 16.40
C GLN A 56 -10.97 0.49 15.77
N GLN A 57 -11.03 0.21 14.47
CA GLN A 57 -9.94 -0.36 13.68
C GLN A 57 -9.40 0.73 12.75
N ASP A 58 -8.09 0.87 12.69
CA ASP A 58 -7.45 1.74 11.71
C ASP A 58 -7.48 1.01 10.36
N VAL A 59 -8.16 1.63 9.40
CA VAL A 59 -8.31 1.08 8.05
C VAL A 59 -7.38 1.84 7.12
N THR A 60 -6.43 1.13 6.51
CA THR A 60 -5.55 1.67 5.47
C THR A 60 -5.98 1.10 4.12
N HIS A 61 -6.02 1.94 3.08
CA HIS A 61 -6.23 1.51 1.70
C HIS A 61 -4.90 1.64 0.94
N GLU A 62 -4.42 0.52 0.41
CA GLU A 62 -3.15 0.39 -0.29
C GLU A 62 -3.42 0.02 -1.75
N LEU A 63 -2.71 0.66 -2.68
CA LEU A 63 -2.74 0.33 -4.11
C LEU A 63 -1.33 -0.05 -4.56
N GLU A 64 -1.17 -1.28 -5.03
CA GLU A 64 0.11 -1.83 -5.48
C GLU A 64 0.06 -2.14 -6.98
N LEU A 65 1.16 -1.88 -7.68
CA LEU A 65 1.36 -2.25 -9.07
C LEU A 65 2.65 -3.06 -9.17
N GLU A 66 2.59 -4.21 -9.82
CA GLU A 66 3.74 -5.09 -9.96
C GLU A 66 3.79 -5.77 -11.32
N PHE A 67 5.00 -6.15 -11.74
CA PHE A 67 5.17 -7.05 -12.88
C PHE A 67 4.89 -8.48 -12.44
N ILE A 68 4.02 -9.18 -13.18
CA ILE A 68 3.65 -10.57 -12.88
C ILE A 68 4.89 -11.48 -12.97
N ASP A 69 5.71 -11.30 -14.00
CA ASP A 69 6.99 -11.98 -14.13
C ASP A 69 8.14 -10.99 -14.30
N THR A 70 8.89 -10.79 -13.21
CA THR A 70 10.08 -9.93 -13.18
C THR A 70 11.24 -10.47 -14.03
N ARG A 71 11.24 -11.77 -14.36
CA ARG A 71 12.29 -12.38 -15.19
C ARG A 71 12.19 -11.93 -16.64
N ILE A 72 10.97 -11.65 -17.12
CA ILE A 72 10.74 -11.09 -18.46
C ILE A 72 11.38 -9.71 -18.54
N LEU A 73 11.12 -8.84 -17.56
CA LEU A 73 11.71 -7.50 -17.49
C LEU A 73 13.25 -7.57 -17.41
N ALA A 74 13.79 -8.50 -16.61
CA ALA A 74 15.22 -8.69 -16.49
C ALA A 74 15.87 -9.21 -17.79
N ALA A 75 15.19 -10.08 -18.53
CA ALA A 75 15.65 -10.55 -19.83
C ALA A 75 15.68 -9.41 -20.86
N GLU A 76 14.62 -8.62 -20.94
CA GLU A 76 14.56 -7.45 -21.83
C GLU A 76 15.64 -6.42 -21.48
N LYS A 77 15.85 -6.14 -20.19
CA LYS A 77 16.96 -5.26 -19.76
C LYS A 77 18.32 -5.74 -20.24
N ARG A 78 18.56 -7.05 -20.23
CA ARG A 78 19.83 -7.63 -20.73
C ARG A 78 19.99 -7.44 -22.24
N LYS A 79 18.94 -7.72 -23.02
CA LYS A 79 18.94 -7.48 -24.47
C LYS A 79 19.26 -6.02 -24.79
N GLN A 80 18.59 -5.08 -24.10
CA GLN A 80 18.84 -3.65 -24.26
C GLN A 80 20.30 -3.29 -23.97
N ALA A 81 20.89 -3.82 -22.89
CA ALA A 81 22.29 -3.56 -22.54
C ALA A 81 23.29 -4.13 -23.56
N GLN A 82 22.90 -5.14 -24.31
CA GLN A 82 23.70 -5.77 -25.36
C GLN A 82 23.51 -5.11 -26.74
N GLY A 83 22.64 -4.11 -26.86
CA GLY A 83 22.28 -3.49 -28.14
C GLY A 83 21.38 -4.36 -29.02
N GLU A 84 20.78 -5.40 -28.45
CA GLU A 84 19.78 -6.22 -29.13
C GLU A 84 18.41 -5.52 -29.14
N PRO A 85 17.55 -5.81 -30.13
CA PRO A 85 16.15 -5.38 -30.08
C PRO A 85 15.48 -5.80 -28.77
N SER A 86 14.89 -4.83 -28.07
CA SER A 86 14.30 -5.05 -26.75
C SER A 86 13.05 -4.20 -26.52
N GLU A 87 12.11 -4.78 -25.79
CA GLU A 87 10.88 -4.13 -25.32
C GLU A 87 11.03 -3.52 -23.92
N PHE A 88 12.23 -3.47 -23.33
CA PHE A 88 12.42 -3.00 -21.96
C PHE A 88 11.87 -1.58 -21.75
N ALA A 89 12.18 -0.66 -22.67
CA ALA A 89 11.70 0.72 -22.60
C ALA A 89 10.17 0.78 -22.68
N SER A 90 9.57 0.09 -23.65
CA SER A 90 8.12 -0.02 -23.83
C SER A 90 7.43 -0.56 -22.58
N MET A 91 7.98 -1.63 -21.97
CA MET A 91 7.44 -2.23 -20.75
C MET A 91 7.46 -1.24 -19.57
N VAL A 92 8.56 -0.51 -19.39
CA VAL A 92 8.69 0.49 -18.32
C VAL A 92 7.75 1.68 -18.57
N GLU A 93 7.60 2.13 -19.82
CA GLU A 93 6.69 3.20 -20.20
C GLU A 93 5.24 2.85 -19.88
N VAL A 94 4.78 1.68 -20.35
CA VAL A 94 3.42 1.19 -20.05
C VAL A 94 3.19 1.07 -18.54
N PHE A 95 4.16 0.58 -17.79
CA PHE A 95 4.07 0.48 -16.34
C PHE A 95 3.93 1.86 -15.66
N LEU A 96 4.78 2.82 -16.02
CA LEU A 96 4.77 4.16 -15.46
C LEU A 96 3.52 4.95 -15.86
N ASP A 97 3.00 4.75 -17.06
CA ASP A 97 1.76 5.38 -17.50
C ASP A 97 0.55 4.88 -16.72
N ASN A 98 0.46 3.57 -16.49
CA ASN A 98 -0.56 3.00 -15.59
C ASN A 98 -0.46 3.61 -14.18
N ALA A 99 0.76 3.68 -13.61
CA ALA A 99 0.98 4.29 -12.30
C ALA A 99 0.57 5.78 -12.29
N ARG A 100 0.86 6.53 -13.35
CA ARG A 100 0.51 7.95 -13.50
C ARG A 100 -0.99 8.18 -13.64
N ILE A 101 -1.70 7.32 -14.37
CA ILE A 101 -3.16 7.39 -14.52
C ILE A 101 -3.83 7.16 -13.16
N LEU A 102 -3.38 6.14 -12.43
CA LEU A 102 -3.94 5.77 -11.15
C LEU A 102 -3.62 6.81 -10.06
N SER A 103 -2.42 7.37 -10.03
CA SER A 103 -2.06 8.42 -9.06
C SER A 103 -2.88 9.69 -9.24
N LYS A 104 -3.20 10.08 -10.49
CA LYS A 104 -4.08 11.23 -10.77
C LYS A 104 -5.53 11.00 -10.35
N ARG A 105 -6.00 9.75 -10.40
CA ARG A 105 -7.38 9.39 -10.03
C ARG A 105 -7.54 9.21 -8.52
N GLY A 106 -6.51 8.70 -7.83
CA GLY A 106 -6.51 8.53 -6.37
C GLY A 106 -6.46 9.82 -5.56
N GLY A 107 -5.99 10.93 -6.13
CA GLY A 107 -5.91 12.24 -5.46
C GLY A 107 -7.17 13.12 -5.54
N ARG A 108 -8.28 12.63 -6.10
CA ARG A 108 -9.54 13.40 -6.25
C ARG A 108 -10.69 12.85 -5.39
N ALA A 109 -10.39 12.42 -4.17
CA ALA A 109 -11.38 12.02 -3.17
C ALA A 109 -11.61 13.14 -2.15
#